data_AF-A0A1F5WNU7-F1
#
_entry.id   AF-A0A1F5WNU7-F1
#
_cell.length_a   1.000
_cell.length_b   1.000
_cell.length_c   1.000
_cell.angle_alpha   90.00
_cell.angle_beta   90.00
_cell.angle_gamma   90.00
#
_symmetry.space_group_name_H-M   'P 1'
#
loop_
_entity.id
_entity.type
_entity.pdbx_description
1 polymer ?
#
loop_
_entity_poly.entity_id
_entity_poly.type
_entity_poly.pdbx_seq_one_letter_code
_entity_poly.pdbx_strand_id
1 'polypeptide(L)'
;MNQKYILILAVIILLGVGSYYVATKKAEAPIVENQQNVPSDGTANWKTYRNEKYGFLVKYPPEFSIDNTEGPVTVVFTTRIEGTPYFIAIDVDSPVYKGLQEYRPPRKVMVDGVEAEIRFIDIQKTSNLPYLAEQMIAYFNNASGDHSYEIILTSSGNKILPELENAFNQILSTFKFIK
;
A
#
# COMPACT_ATOMS: atom_id res chain seq x y z
N MET A 1 -56.45 29.43 -14.79
CA MET A 1 -55.54 28.27 -14.73
C MET A 1 -56.29 27.13 -14.05
N ASN A 2 -56.64 26.05 -14.77
CA ASN A 2 -57.56 25.05 -14.22
C ASN A 2 -56.93 24.28 -13.06
N GLN A 3 -57.71 24.05 -12.01
CA GLN A 3 -57.31 23.28 -10.82
C GLN A 3 -56.81 21.86 -11.16
N LYS A 4 -57.28 21.30 -12.30
CA LYS A 4 -56.76 20.04 -12.85
C LYS A 4 -55.28 20.10 -13.26
N TYR A 5 -54.78 21.23 -13.76
CA TYR A 5 -53.37 21.37 -14.16
C TYR A 5 -52.45 21.66 -12.98
N ILE A 6 -52.96 22.27 -11.90
CA ILE A 6 -52.20 22.52 -10.66
C ILE A 6 -51.87 21.19 -9.96
N LEU A 7 -52.80 20.23 -9.94
CA LEU A 7 -52.56 18.89 -9.39
C LEU A 7 -51.55 18.08 -10.22
N ILE A 8 -51.58 18.21 -11.55
CA ILE A 8 -50.64 17.51 -12.44
C ILE A 8 -49.21 18.06 -12.27
N LEU A 9 -49.06 19.39 -12.14
CA LEU A 9 -47.75 20.02 -11.88
C LEU A 9 -47.16 19.64 -10.51
N ALA A 10 -48.00 19.53 -9.47
CA ALA A 10 -47.55 19.13 -8.13
C ALA A 10 -47.01 17.68 -8.09
N VAL A 11 -47.60 16.76 -8.85
CA VAL A 11 -47.13 15.35 -8.93
C VAL A 11 -45.80 15.24 -9.68
N ILE A 12 -45.60 16.04 -10.74
CA ILE A 12 -44.33 16.04 -11.51
C ILE A 12 -43.17 16.59 -10.65
N ILE A 13 -43.43 17.60 -9.82
CA ILE A 13 -42.42 18.15 -8.91
C ILE A 13 -42.07 17.16 -7.79
N LEU A 14 -43.05 16.42 -7.24
CA LEU A 14 -42.80 15.38 -6.24
C LEU A 14 -42.00 14.19 -6.80
N LEU A 15 -42.27 13.77 -8.05
CA LEU A 15 -41.48 12.72 -8.71
C LEU A 15 -40.07 13.20 -9.12
N GLY A 16 -39.92 14.47 -9.50
CA GLY A 16 -38.62 15.08 -9.82
C GLY A 16 -37.71 15.28 -8.60
N VAL A 17 -38.27 15.65 -7.44
CA VAL A 17 -37.49 15.83 -6.20
C VAL A 17 -37.12 14.48 -5.57
N GLY A 18 -38.01 13.49 -5.62
CA GLY A 18 -37.70 12.13 -5.12
C GLY A 18 -36.58 11.43 -5.91
N SER A 19 -36.55 11.59 -7.23
CA SER A 19 -35.47 11.05 -8.08
C SER A 19 -34.13 11.76 -7.87
N TYR A 20 -34.14 13.07 -7.60
CA TYR A 20 -32.92 13.84 -7.29
C TYR A 20 -32.30 13.45 -5.92
N TYR A 21 -33.14 13.10 -4.93
CA TYR A 21 -32.64 12.70 -3.60
C TYR A 21 -32.05 11.28 -3.56
N VAL A 22 -32.53 10.37 -4.43
CA VAL A 22 -31.94 9.03 -4.57
C VAL A 22 -30.63 9.07 -5.38
N ALA A 23 -30.49 9.98 -6.35
CA ALA A 23 -29.28 10.12 -7.16
C ALA A 23 -28.11 10.83 -6.45
N THR A 24 -28.38 11.56 -5.36
CA THR A 24 -27.36 12.27 -4.58
C THR A 24 -26.85 11.49 -3.36
N LYS A 25 -27.51 10.38 -2.98
CA LYS A 25 -26.83 9.32 -2.23
C LYS A 25 -25.95 8.55 -3.21
N LYS A 26 -24.72 9.03 -3.41
CA LYS A 26 -23.62 8.15 -3.81
C LYS A 26 -23.57 7.04 -2.76
N ALA A 27 -24.11 5.87 -3.10
CA ALA A 27 -23.65 4.65 -2.50
C ALA A 27 -22.14 4.62 -2.74
N GLU A 28 -21.36 4.74 -1.66
CA GLU A 28 -19.99 4.23 -1.68
C GLU A 28 -20.12 2.81 -2.21
N ALA A 29 -19.51 2.56 -3.37
CA ALA A 29 -19.41 1.21 -3.89
C ALA A 29 -18.87 0.35 -2.73
N PRO A 30 -19.41 -0.85 -2.50
CA PRO A 30 -18.73 -1.75 -1.59
C PRO A 30 -17.33 -1.90 -2.18
N ILE A 31 -16.33 -1.42 -1.44
CA ILE A 31 -14.99 -1.91 -1.58
C ILE A 31 -15.14 -3.41 -1.43
N VAL A 32 -15.16 -4.10 -2.57
CA VAL A 32 -14.78 -5.51 -2.62
C VAL A 32 -13.32 -5.44 -2.22
N GLU A 33 -13.10 -5.44 -0.90
CA GLU A 33 -11.88 -5.90 -0.30
C GLU A 33 -11.74 -7.29 -0.87
N ASN A 34 -11.00 -7.38 -1.98
CA ASN A 34 -10.35 -8.60 -2.35
C ASN A 34 -9.41 -8.81 -1.17
N GLN A 35 -9.92 -9.46 -0.12
CA GLN A 35 -9.14 -10.19 0.83
C GLN A 35 -8.38 -11.15 -0.04
N GLN A 36 -7.24 -10.67 -0.52
CA GLN A 36 -6.23 -11.46 -1.14
C GLN A 36 -5.80 -12.34 0.02
N ASN A 37 -6.48 -13.47 0.11
CA ASN A 37 -6.03 -14.66 0.78
C ASN A 37 -4.76 -15.03 0.02
N VAL A 38 -3.68 -14.28 0.26
CA VAL A 38 -2.37 -14.61 -0.25
C VAL A 38 -2.08 -15.96 0.38
N PRO A 39 -1.96 -17.04 -0.41
CA PRO A 39 -1.84 -18.37 0.16
C PRO A 39 -0.68 -18.39 1.15
N SER A 40 -0.99 -18.59 2.44
CA SER A 40 0.01 -18.63 3.51
C SER A 40 1.09 -19.68 3.24
N ASP A 41 0.75 -20.74 2.49
CA ASP A 41 1.65 -21.79 2.03
C ASP A 41 2.83 -21.30 1.18
N GLY A 42 2.74 -20.13 0.54
CA GLY A 42 3.84 -19.57 -0.26
C GLY A 42 5.07 -19.15 0.55
N THR A 43 4.94 -19.03 1.88
CA THR A 43 6.00 -18.51 2.77
C THR A 43 6.59 -19.55 3.72
N ALA A 44 6.24 -20.82 3.56
CA ALA A 44 6.66 -21.90 4.46
C ALA A 44 8.20 -22.03 4.55
N ASN A 45 8.89 -21.88 3.41
CA ASN A 45 10.35 -22.00 3.30
C ASN A 45 11.09 -20.65 3.43
N TRP A 46 10.39 -19.57 3.80
CA TRP A 46 10.99 -18.25 3.89
C TRP A 46 11.90 -18.11 5.10
N LYS A 47 12.96 -17.31 4.95
CA LYS A 47 13.86 -16.95 6.04
C LYS A 47 13.20 -15.88 6.90
N THR A 48 13.56 -15.82 8.18
CA THR A 48 13.05 -14.81 9.12
C THR A 48 14.16 -13.83 9.48
N TYR A 49 13.93 -12.55 9.23
CA TYR A 49 14.72 -11.45 9.77
C TYR A 49 14.10 -10.99 11.09
N ARG A 50 14.92 -10.74 12.10
CA ARG A 50 14.48 -10.27 13.41
C ARG A 50 15.35 -9.11 13.85
N ASN A 51 14.73 -8.00 14.21
CA ASN A 51 15.39 -6.81 14.73
C ASN A 51 14.88 -6.51 16.14
N GLU A 52 15.70 -6.79 17.15
CA GLU A 52 15.34 -6.53 18.56
C GLU A 52 15.31 -5.04 18.89
N LYS A 53 16.20 -4.25 18.27
CA LYS A 53 16.32 -2.82 18.53
C LYS A 53 15.03 -2.07 18.20
N TYR A 54 14.39 -2.41 17.09
CA TYR A 54 13.16 -1.78 16.61
C TYR A 54 11.92 -2.67 16.78
N GLY A 55 12.05 -3.76 17.56
CA GLY A 55 10.92 -4.56 18.01
C GLY A 55 10.10 -5.22 16.90
N PHE A 56 10.73 -5.77 15.86
CA PHE A 56 9.98 -6.47 14.81
C PHE A 56 10.66 -7.74 14.28
N LEU A 57 9.87 -8.60 13.67
CA LEU A 57 10.33 -9.67 12.80
C LEU A 57 9.53 -9.68 11.49
N VAL A 58 10.15 -10.18 10.44
CA VAL A 58 9.54 -10.26 9.11
C VAL A 58 10.15 -11.43 8.35
N LYS A 59 9.36 -12.12 7.53
CA LYS A 59 9.89 -13.14 6.63
C LYS A 59 10.23 -12.56 5.27
N TYR A 60 11.21 -13.16 4.61
CA TYR A 60 11.62 -12.79 3.26
C TYR A 60 11.96 -14.04 2.42
N PRO A 61 11.86 -13.95 1.07
CA PRO A 61 12.14 -15.08 0.19
C PRO A 61 13.58 -15.61 0.36
N PRO A 62 13.79 -16.94 0.33
CA PRO A 62 15.10 -17.53 0.60
C PRO A 62 16.18 -17.16 -0.43
N GLU A 63 15.78 -16.81 -1.66
CA GLU A 63 16.63 -16.38 -2.76
C GLU A 63 17.06 -14.91 -2.67
N PHE A 64 16.44 -14.13 -1.78
CA PHE A 64 16.84 -12.74 -1.56
C PHE A 64 18.10 -12.71 -0.69
N SER A 65 19.05 -11.88 -1.08
CA SER A 65 20.20 -11.54 -0.25
C SER A 65 19.80 -10.46 0.75
N ILE A 66 20.49 -10.41 1.89
CA ILE A 66 20.22 -9.46 2.97
C ILE A 66 21.46 -8.61 3.23
N ASP A 67 21.28 -7.30 3.24
CA ASP A 67 22.29 -6.33 3.64
C ASP A 67 21.76 -5.56 4.86
N ASN A 68 22.49 -5.63 5.97
CA ASN A 68 22.21 -4.80 7.14
C ASN A 68 22.91 -3.45 6.97
N THR A 69 22.21 -2.38 7.30
CA THR A 69 22.72 -1.00 7.17
C THR A 69 22.71 -0.30 8.51
N GLU A 70 23.66 0.61 8.73
CA GLU A 70 23.66 1.53 9.87
C GLU A 70 22.93 2.81 9.47
N GLY A 71 21.83 3.15 10.15
CA GLY A 71 21.02 4.34 9.84
C GLY A 71 19.51 4.09 9.94
N PRO A 72 18.68 4.98 9.35
CA PRO A 72 17.22 4.80 9.32
C PRO A 72 16.80 3.60 8.46
N VAL A 73 17.52 3.34 7.38
CA VAL A 73 17.43 2.07 6.64
C VAL A 73 17.98 0.98 7.55
N THR A 74 17.13 0.04 7.94
CA THR A 74 17.46 -1.00 8.92
C THR A 74 17.90 -2.29 8.23
N VAL A 75 17.24 -2.64 7.13
CA VAL A 75 17.54 -3.84 6.34
C VAL A 75 17.15 -3.62 4.88
N VAL A 76 17.98 -4.17 3.98
CA VAL A 76 17.69 -4.23 2.55
C VAL A 76 17.70 -5.69 2.10
N PHE A 77 16.60 -6.14 1.49
CA PHE A 77 16.53 -7.42 0.79
C PHE A 77 16.73 -7.19 -0.70
N THR A 78 17.64 -7.93 -1.33
CA THR A 78 18.00 -7.74 -2.74
C THR A 78 17.83 -9.00 -3.56
N THR A 79 17.42 -8.84 -4.82
CA THR A 79 17.35 -9.92 -5.81
C THR A 79 17.66 -9.40 -7.21
N ARG A 80 17.83 -10.32 -8.17
CA ARG A 80 17.97 -9.99 -9.59
C ARG A 80 16.99 -10.83 -10.41
N ILE A 81 16.18 -10.17 -11.23
CA ILE A 81 15.30 -10.83 -12.20
C ILE A 81 15.78 -10.39 -13.59
N GLU A 82 16.13 -11.36 -14.44
CA GLU A 82 16.69 -11.11 -15.78
C GLU A 82 17.88 -10.12 -15.78
N GLY A 83 18.71 -10.16 -14.73
CA GLY A 83 19.86 -9.26 -14.56
C GLY A 83 19.52 -7.88 -14.01
N THR A 84 18.25 -7.53 -13.87
CA THR A 84 17.80 -6.25 -13.27
C THR A 84 17.77 -6.37 -11.75
N PRO A 85 18.44 -5.47 -11.00
CA PRO A 85 18.42 -5.48 -9.54
C PRO A 85 17.10 -4.90 -9.00
N TYR A 86 16.58 -5.57 -7.97
CA TYR A 86 15.43 -5.12 -7.20
C TYR A 86 15.76 -5.17 -5.72
N PHE A 87 15.18 -4.24 -4.96
CA PHE A 87 15.37 -4.22 -3.52
C PHE A 87 14.10 -3.83 -2.78
N ILE A 88 13.95 -4.43 -1.60
CA ILE A 88 12.95 -4.08 -0.61
C ILE A 88 13.69 -3.61 0.64
N ALA A 89 13.51 -2.35 1.00
CA ALA A 89 14.07 -1.77 2.21
C ALA A 89 13.02 -1.70 3.31
N ILE A 90 13.46 -1.83 4.57
CA ILE A 90 12.66 -1.47 5.75
C ILE A 90 13.39 -0.34 6.45
N ASP A 91 12.74 0.80 6.46
CA ASP A 91 13.19 2.01 7.11
C ASP A 91 12.38 2.23 8.39
N VAL A 92 13.07 2.61 9.46
CA VAL A 92 12.45 2.91 10.76
C VAL A 92 12.75 4.34 11.14
N ASP A 93 11.71 5.07 11.56
CA ASP A 93 11.76 6.49 11.94
C ASP A 93 12.38 7.39 10.85
N SER A 94 12.22 7.00 9.58
CA SER A 94 12.68 7.76 8.43
C SER A 94 11.76 8.96 8.17
N PRO A 95 12.31 10.12 7.74
CA PRO A 95 11.48 11.27 7.39
C PRO A 95 10.60 10.94 6.19
N VAL A 96 9.28 10.98 6.39
CA VAL A 96 8.31 10.77 5.32
C VAL A 96 8.51 11.79 4.20
N TYR A 97 8.82 11.31 2.99
CA TYR A 97 8.93 12.16 1.81
C TYR A 97 7.55 12.67 1.41
N LYS A 98 7.36 14.00 1.51
CA LYS A 98 6.12 14.69 1.11
C LYS A 98 6.20 15.18 -0.33
N GLY A 99 5.04 15.33 -0.98
CA GLY A 99 4.93 15.91 -2.32
C GLY A 99 5.29 14.95 -3.46
N LEU A 100 5.32 13.64 -3.19
CA LEU A 100 5.54 12.62 -4.20
C LEU A 100 4.26 12.42 -5.04
N GLN A 101 4.43 12.24 -6.36
CA GLN A 101 3.33 12.02 -7.29
C GLN A 101 2.96 10.54 -7.32
N GLU A 102 1.69 10.27 -7.00
CA GLU A 102 1.12 8.94 -7.08
C GLU A 102 0.62 8.62 -8.49
N TYR A 103 0.88 7.39 -8.97
CA TYR A 103 0.38 6.92 -10.28
C TYR A 103 -0.87 6.04 -10.17
N ARG A 104 -1.20 5.56 -8.96
CA ARG A 104 -2.45 4.86 -8.66
C ARG A 104 -2.91 5.19 -7.23
N PRO A 105 -4.23 5.12 -6.93
CA PRO A 105 -4.74 5.44 -5.59
C PRO A 105 -4.12 4.57 -4.49
N PRO A 106 -3.96 5.11 -3.27
CA PRO A 106 -3.41 4.35 -2.15
C PRO A 106 -4.35 3.23 -1.71
N ARG A 107 -3.78 2.20 -1.09
CA ARG A 107 -4.52 1.04 -0.58
C ARG A 107 -4.26 0.84 0.90
N LYS A 108 -5.32 0.60 1.68
CA LYS A 108 -5.20 0.23 3.10
C LYS A 108 -5.02 -1.28 3.27
N VAL A 109 -4.22 -1.67 4.24
CA VAL A 109 -4.00 -3.06 4.66
C VAL A 109 -3.77 -3.15 6.17
N MET A 110 -3.91 -4.34 6.75
CA MET A 110 -3.56 -4.58 8.16
C MET A 110 -2.19 -5.23 8.27
N VAL A 111 -1.34 -4.69 9.14
CA VAL A 111 -0.01 -5.22 9.46
C VAL A 111 0.03 -5.51 10.94
N ASP A 112 0.03 -6.79 11.31
CA ASP A 112 -0.01 -7.22 12.73
C ASP A 112 -1.04 -6.48 13.62
N GLY A 113 -2.21 -6.16 13.07
CA GLY A 113 -3.28 -5.48 13.78
C GLY A 113 -3.25 -3.94 13.75
N VAL A 114 -2.23 -3.32 13.14
CA VAL A 114 -2.24 -1.88 12.82
C VAL A 114 -2.64 -1.64 11.37
N GLU A 115 -3.30 -0.51 11.10
CA GLU A 115 -3.59 -0.09 9.73
C GLU A 115 -2.33 0.47 9.07
N ALA A 116 -2.04 0.02 7.85
CA ALA A 116 -0.99 0.55 6.99
C ALA A 116 -1.57 1.07 5.69
N GLU A 117 -0.96 2.13 5.16
CA GLU A 117 -1.30 2.66 3.84
C GLU A 117 -0.17 2.33 2.85
N ILE A 118 -0.51 1.66 1.76
CA ILE A 118 0.38 1.40 0.64
C ILE A 118 0.17 2.48 -0.40
N ARG A 119 1.22 3.25 -0.68
CA ARG A 119 1.28 4.29 -1.72
C ARG A 119 2.14 3.86 -2.88
N PHE A 120 1.91 4.50 -4.02
CA PHE A 120 2.43 4.07 -5.33
C PHE A 120 3.04 5.24 -6.07
N ILE A 121 4.35 5.37 -5.96
CA ILE A 121 5.07 6.59 -6.33
C ILE A 121 5.77 6.41 -7.68
N ASP A 122 5.64 7.42 -8.54
CA ASP A 122 6.43 7.55 -9.77
C ASP A 122 7.63 8.46 -9.49
N ILE A 123 8.80 7.85 -9.25
CA ILE A 123 10.00 8.58 -8.83
C ILE A 123 10.58 9.44 -9.95
N GLN A 124 10.39 9.05 -11.22
CA GLN A 124 10.91 9.81 -12.35
C GLN A 124 10.25 11.17 -12.48
N LYS A 125 8.99 11.29 -12.03
CA LYS A 125 8.25 12.56 -12.04
C LYS A 125 8.56 13.43 -10.82
N THR A 126 9.17 12.88 -9.78
CA THR A 126 9.39 13.57 -8.51
C THR A 126 10.86 13.83 -8.19
N SER A 127 11.79 13.16 -8.86
CA SER A 127 13.22 13.26 -8.60
C SER A 127 14.05 13.24 -9.88
N ASN A 128 15.27 13.78 -9.81
CA ASN A 128 16.26 13.70 -10.89
C ASN A 128 17.02 12.35 -10.89
N LEU A 129 16.43 11.27 -10.37
CA LEU A 129 17.04 9.95 -10.33
C LEU A 129 16.51 9.10 -11.49
N PRO A 130 17.16 9.13 -12.68
CA PRO A 130 16.62 8.49 -13.89
C PRO A 130 16.57 6.95 -13.80
N TYR A 131 17.24 6.37 -12.81
CA TYR A 131 17.36 4.92 -12.65
C TYR A 131 16.26 4.30 -11.80
N LEU A 132 15.43 5.10 -11.12
CA LEU A 132 14.35 4.60 -10.29
C LEU A 132 13.02 4.95 -10.96
N ALA A 133 12.22 3.95 -11.26
CA ALA A 133 10.98 4.14 -12.02
C ALA A 133 9.76 4.24 -11.11
N GLU A 134 9.43 3.16 -10.43
CA GLU A 134 8.24 3.06 -9.58
C GLU A 134 8.62 2.54 -8.18
N GLN A 135 7.91 3.04 -7.17
CA GLN A 135 7.99 2.57 -5.79
C GLN A 135 6.61 2.17 -5.25
N MET A 136 6.61 1.10 -4.46
CA MET A 136 5.54 0.77 -3.53
C MET A 136 6.04 1.03 -2.11
N ILE A 137 5.32 1.86 -1.37
CA ILE A 137 5.70 2.24 0.01
C ILE A 137 4.54 1.88 0.92
N ALA A 138 4.76 0.95 1.86
CA ALA A 138 3.85 0.72 2.97
C ALA A 138 4.30 1.55 4.16
N TYR A 139 3.46 2.46 4.62
CA TYR A 139 3.70 3.30 5.80
C TYR A 139 2.75 2.91 6.93
N PHE A 140 3.29 2.70 8.13
CA PHE A 140 2.51 2.46 9.34
C PHE A 140 3.32 2.77 10.61
N ASN A 141 2.62 2.99 11.71
CA ASN A 141 3.23 3.12 13.04
C ASN A 141 2.99 1.83 13.85
N ASN A 142 3.85 1.52 14.82
CA ASN A 142 3.50 0.49 15.80
C ASN A 142 2.29 0.91 16.66
N ALA A 143 1.73 -0.04 17.41
CA ALA A 143 0.53 0.20 18.22
C ALA A 143 0.71 1.28 19.29
N SER A 144 1.92 1.48 19.82
CA SER A 144 2.20 2.55 20.78
C SER A 144 2.40 3.93 20.11
N GLY A 145 2.73 3.95 18.82
CA GLY A 145 3.05 5.15 18.06
C GLY A 145 4.50 5.65 18.24
N ASP A 146 5.35 4.89 18.93
CA ASP A 146 6.73 5.29 19.22
C ASP A 146 7.66 5.14 18.01
N HIS A 147 7.33 4.25 17.08
CA HIS A 147 8.10 4.02 15.86
C HIS A 147 7.22 4.06 14.62
N SER A 148 7.75 4.69 13.56
CA SER A 148 7.19 4.59 12.21
C SER A 148 8.02 3.62 11.37
N TYR A 149 7.36 2.92 10.46
CA TYR A 149 7.95 1.95 9.56
C TYR A 149 7.56 2.28 8.12
N GLU A 150 8.56 2.30 7.25
CA GLU A 150 8.39 2.37 5.81
C GLU A 150 8.99 1.11 5.18
N ILE A 151 8.15 0.30 4.52
CA ILE A 151 8.62 -0.81 3.70
C ILE A 151 8.54 -0.36 2.25
N ILE A 152 9.68 -0.31 1.58
CA ILE A 152 9.85 0.31 0.27
C ILE A 152 10.32 -0.75 -0.73
N LEU A 153 9.46 -1.12 -1.67
CA LEU A 153 9.88 -1.83 -2.89
C LEU A 153 10.26 -0.80 -3.94
N THR A 154 11.49 -0.90 -4.46
CA THR A 154 11.98 -0.05 -5.54
C THR A 154 12.34 -0.88 -6.76
N SER A 155 11.84 -0.46 -7.92
CA SER A 155 12.25 -1.00 -9.22
C SER A 155 13.31 -0.11 -9.88
N SER A 156 14.38 -0.74 -10.37
CA SER A 156 15.39 -0.06 -11.20
C SER A 156 14.92 0.00 -12.66
N GLY A 157 14.69 1.20 -13.18
CA GLY A 157 14.48 1.50 -14.61
C GLY A 157 13.12 1.12 -15.21
N ASN A 158 12.37 0.18 -14.64
CA ASN A 158 11.12 -0.36 -15.21
C ASN A 158 9.94 -0.32 -14.24
N LYS A 159 8.74 -0.58 -14.74
CA LYS A 159 7.55 -0.83 -13.91
C LYS A 159 7.81 -1.93 -12.88
N ILE A 160 7.12 -1.86 -11.74
CA ILE A 160 7.15 -2.95 -10.76
C ILE A 160 6.54 -4.20 -11.39
N LEU A 161 7.30 -5.30 -11.38
CA LEU A 161 6.84 -6.59 -11.89
C LEU A 161 5.78 -7.20 -10.95
N PRO A 162 4.77 -7.92 -11.48
CA PRO A 162 3.73 -8.54 -10.65
C PRO A 162 4.27 -9.47 -9.57
N GLU A 163 5.32 -10.24 -9.85
CA GLU A 163 5.95 -11.12 -8.85
C GLU A 163 6.59 -10.34 -7.69
N LEU A 164 7.10 -9.14 -7.93
CA LEU A 164 7.69 -8.28 -6.90
C LEU A 164 6.62 -7.61 -6.05
N GLU A 165 5.53 -7.16 -6.67
CA GLU A 165 4.35 -6.67 -5.95
C GLU A 165 3.76 -7.79 -5.06
N ASN A 166 3.70 -9.03 -5.56
CA ASN A 166 3.28 -10.17 -4.76
C ASN A 166 4.24 -10.46 -3.60
N ALA A 167 5.55 -10.47 -3.85
CA ALA A 167 6.57 -10.68 -2.81
C ALA A 167 6.50 -9.60 -1.73
N PHE A 168 6.33 -8.33 -2.11
CA PHE A 168 6.15 -7.21 -1.19
C PHE A 168 4.92 -7.40 -0.29
N ASN A 169 3.77 -7.77 -0.87
CA ASN A 169 2.55 -8.01 -0.11
C ASN A 169 2.71 -9.21 0.85
N GLN A 170 3.42 -10.26 0.44
CA GLN A 170 3.73 -11.41 1.29
C GLN A 170 4.66 -11.02 2.45
N ILE A 171 5.73 -10.26 2.20
CA ILE A 171 6.63 -9.73 3.24
C ILE A 171 5.81 -8.95 4.26
N LEU A 172 4.98 -8.01 3.80
CA LEU A 172 4.12 -7.20 4.66
C LEU A 172 3.17 -8.05 5.51
N SER A 173 2.59 -9.11 4.95
CA SER A 173 1.69 -10.02 5.68
C SER A 173 2.38 -10.83 6.78
N THR A 174 3.70 -11.00 6.69
CA THR A 174 4.51 -11.75 7.67
C THR A 174 5.14 -10.87 8.74
N PHE A 175 5.03 -9.55 8.60
CA PHE A 175 5.56 -8.60 9.55
C PHE A 175 4.83 -8.76 10.89
N LYS A 176 5.60 -8.81 11.97
CA LYS A 176 5.10 -8.92 13.35
C LYS A 176 5.91 -8.03 14.28
N PHE A 177 5.22 -7.36 15.19
CA PHE A 177 5.87 -6.68 16.30
C PHE A 177 6.31 -7.71 17.35
N ILE A 178 7.49 -7.49 17.91
CA ILE A 178 7.97 -8.22 19.08
C ILE A 178 7.26 -7.60 20.29
N LYS A 179 6.60 -8.45 21.08
CA LYS A 179 5.96 -8.06 22.35
C LYS A 179 6.94 -8.01 23.50
#